data_AF-A0A3D1PIS7-F1
#
_entry.id   AF-A0A3D1PIS7-F1
#
_cell.length_a   1.000
_cell.length_b   1.000
_cell.length_c   1.000
_cell.angle_alpha   90.00
_cell.angle_beta   90.00
_cell.angle_gamma   90.00
#
_symmetry.space_group_name_H-M   'P 1'
#
loop_
_entity.id
_entity.type
_entity.pdbx_description
1 polymer ?
#
loop_
_entity_poly.entity_id
_entity_poly.type
_entity_poly.pdbx_seq_one_letter_code
_entity_poly.pdbx_strand_id
1 'polypeptide(L)'
;CGHLLETTQIERKTTPFADKKGEKIAHENLTAWDEGLSGDAFGTIDMDDEGMPAQRTLLIEKGVLKNFLSDRAGSLRTGHPRTGSGRRQNYTYAAASRMRNTYIAPGDYTTQDIFASIDKGIYCKKMGGGSVGATGQFNFGVDEAYLIENGKVTKPLKG
;
A
#
# COMPACT_ATOMS: atom_id res chain seq x y z
N CYS A 1 4.47 -0.72 1.34
CA CYS A 1 5.14 -0.06 0.19
C CYS A 1 4.40 1.17 -0.35
N GLY A 2 3.15 1.47 0.06
CA GLY A 2 2.32 2.49 -0.61
C GLY A 2 2.96 3.88 -0.74
N HIS A 3 3.48 4.47 0.35
CA HIS A 3 4.15 5.78 0.28
C HIS A 3 5.34 5.82 -0.68
N LEU A 4 6.12 4.74 -0.78
CA LEU A 4 7.26 4.67 -1.71
C LEU A 4 6.82 4.66 -3.18
N LEU A 5 5.52 4.49 -3.45
CA LEU A 5 4.92 4.53 -4.79
C LEU A 5 4.17 5.84 -5.08
N GLU A 6 4.36 6.88 -4.27
CA GLU A 6 3.87 8.24 -4.53
C GLU A 6 4.92 9.03 -5.35
N THR A 7 4.52 9.74 -6.41
CA THR A 7 5.44 10.55 -7.23
C THR A 7 6.18 11.62 -6.44
N THR A 8 5.61 12.11 -5.33
CA THR A 8 6.30 13.00 -4.38
C THR A 8 7.61 12.38 -3.88
N GLN A 9 7.71 11.05 -3.73
CA GLN A 9 8.96 10.38 -3.33
C GLN A 9 9.96 10.25 -4.49
N ILE A 10 9.48 10.14 -5.73
CA ILE A 10 10.34 10.14 -6.93
C ILE A 10 11.01 11.51 -7.05
N GLU A 11 10.22 12.59 -6.94
CA GLU A 11 10.71 13.96 -7.01
C GLU A 11 11.78 14.26 -5.96
N ARG A 12 11.55 13.77 -4.74
CA ARG A 12 12.48 13.93 -3.61
C ARG A 12 13.65 12.97 -3.67
N LYS A 13 13.67 12.03 -4.62
CA LYS A 13 14.68 10.98 -4.75
C LYS A 13 14.82 10.13 -3.49
N THR A 14 13.69 9.86 -2.83
CA THR A 14 13.60 9.12 -1.55
C THR A 14 12.99 7.73 -1.71
N THR A 15 12.55 7.35 -2.91
CA THR A 15 12.06 6.00 -3.21
C THR A 15 13.12 5.16 -3.92
N PRO A 16 13.32 3.89 -3.53
CA PRO A 16 14.18 2.96 -4.27
C PRO A 16 13.54 2.47 -5.58
N PHE A 17 12.29 2.86 -5.86
CA PHE A 17 11.51 2.33 -6.98
C PHE A 17 11.48 3.23 -8.21
N ALA A 18 12.10 4.41 -8.19
CA ALA A 18 11.97 5.44 -9.23
C ALA A 18 12.11 4.89 -10.66
N ASP A 19 13.12 4.04 -10.89
CA ASP A 19 13.42 3.46 -12.20
C ASP A 19 12.96 2.00 -12.35
N LYS A 20 12.10 1.51 -11.44
CA LYS A 20 11.69 0.10 -11.36
C LYS A 20 10.37 -0.21 -12.05
N LYS A 21 9.78 0.74 -12.79
CA LYS A 21 8.51 0.48 -13.49
C LYS A 21 8.72 -0.58 -14.56
N GLY A 22 7.94 -1.66 -14.47
CA GLY A 22 8.09 -2.87 -15.30
C GLY A 22 9.00 -3.94 -14.71
N GLU A 23 9.69 -3.68 -13.59
CA GLU A 23 10.54 -4.65 -12.93
C GLU A 23 9.82 -5.39 -11.79
N LYS A 24 10.32 -6.60 -11.48
CA LYS A 24 9.85 -7.40 -10.33
C LYS A 24 10.43 -6.82 -9.04
N ILE A 25 9.56 -6.31 -8.17
CA ILE A 25 9.90 -5.69 -6.88
C ILE A 25 9.37 -6.49 -5.68
N ALA A 26 8.58 -7.54 -5.91
CA ALA A 26 8.00 -8.39 -4.88
C ALA A 26 7.73 -9.82 -5.38
N HIS A 27 7.25 -10.68 -4.47
CA HIS A 27 6.81 -12.03 -4.82
C HIS A 27 5.65 -12.01 -5.83
N GLU A 28 5.56 -13.03 -6.67
CA GLU A 28 4.57 -13.09 -7.76
C GLU A 28 3.12 -13.26 -7.29
N ASN A 29 2.93 -13.66 -6.04
CA ASN A 29 1.61 -13.70 -5.41
C ASN A 29 1.11 -12.31 -4.99
N LEU A 30 1.95 -11.27 -5.08
CA LEU A 30 1.58 -9.91 -4.70
C LEU A 30 0.98 -9.16 -5.88
N THR A 31 -0.31 -8.87 -5.81
CA THR A 31 -0.97 -7.84 -6.63
C THR A 31 -1.54 -6.78 -5.69
N ALA A 32 -1.25 -5.51 -5.93
CA ALA A 32 -1.64 -4.41 -5.05
C ALA A 32 -2.31 -3.28 -5.84
N TRP A 33 -3.38 -2.76 -5.25
CA TRP A 33 -4.22 -1.69 -5.80
C TRP A 33 -4.26 -0.51 -4.84
N ASP A 34 -4.50 0.67 -5.39
CA ASP A 34 -5.02 1.83 -4.66
C ASP A 34 -6.22 2.40 -5.39
N GLU A 35 -7.33 2.64 -4.69
CA GLU A 35 -8.51 3.25 -5.30
C GLU A 35 -9.31 4.15 -4.37
N GLY A 36 -10.01 5.12 -4.98
CA GLY A 36 -10.96 5.99 -4.28
C GLY A 36 -12.42 5.62 -4.54
N LEU A 37 -12.72 4.45 -5.11
CA LEU A 37 -14.04 4.07 -5.63
C LEU A 37 -14.79 3.04 -4.76
N SER A 38 -14.20 2.65 -3.62
CA SER A 38 -14.75 1.59 -2.75
C SER A 38 -15.86 2.15 -1.85
N GLY A 39 -17.11 2.14 -2.29
CA GLY A 39 -18.28 2.78 -1.64
C GLY A 39 -18.18 3.07 -0.13
N ASP A 40 -18.10 2.02 0.70
CA ASP A 40 -18.15 2.16 2.17
C ASP A 40 -16.78 2.34 2.86
N ALA A 41 -15.69 2.40 2.08
CA ALA A 41 -14.34 2.52 2.64
C ALA A 41 -13.98 3.97 2.96
N PHE A 42 -13.26 4.18 4.06
CA PHE A 42 -12.91 5.52 4.55
C PHE A 42 -12.13 6.39 3.54
N GLY A 43 -11.31 5.78 2.67
CA GLY A 43 -10.52 6.49 1.66
C GLY A 43 -11.27 6.87 0.38
N THR A 44 -12.58 6.62 0.32
CA THR A 44 -13.41 6.82 -0.88
C THR A 44 -13.76 8.28 -1.09
N ILE A 45 -13.64 8.71 -2.35
CA ILE A 45 -13.82 10.10 -2.78
C ILE A 45 -14.40 10.13 -4.20
N ASP A 46 -15.26 11.08 -4.52
CA ASP A 46 -15.75 11.26 -5.89
C ASP A 46 -14.67 11.82 -6.82
N MET A 47 -13.88 12.77 -6.30
CA MET A 47 -12.76 13.39 -6.97
C MET A 47 -11.65 13.71 -5.97
N ASP A 48 -10.43 13.85 -6.47
CA ASP A 48 -9.30 14.35 -5.68
C ASP A 48 -9.35 15.88 -5.48
N ASP A 49 -8.46 16.41 -4.65
CA ASP A 49 -8.43 17.84 -4.31
C ASP A 49 -7.83 18.71 -5.44
N GLU A 50 -7.65 18.14 -6.62
CA GLU A 50 -7.24 18.81 -7.87
C GLU A 50 -8.32 18.72 -8.96
N GLY A 51 -9.50 18.19 -8.62
CA GLY A 51 -10.67 18.08 -9.49
C GLY A 51 -10.64 16.91 -10.48
N MET A 52 -9.81 15.89 -10.23
CA MET A 52 -9.78 14.68 -11.07
C MET A 52 -10.64 13.57 -10.46
N PRO A 53 -11.53 12.91 -11.22
CA PRO A 53 -12.30 11.78 -10.72
C PRO A 53 -11.41 10.70 -10.10
N ALA A 54 -11.89 10.07 -9.02
CA ALA A 54 -11.18 8.95 -8.43
C ALA A 54 -11.01 7.80 -9.42
N GLN A 55 -9.91 7.06 -9.27
CA GLN A 55 -9.56 5.95 -10.15
C GLN A 55 -9.14 4.74 -9.32
N ARG A 56 -9.14 3.59 -9.97
CA ARG A 56 -8.49 2.38 -9.48
C ARG A 56 -7.14 2.22 -10.17
N THR A 57 -6.06 2.33 -9.39
CA THR A 57 -4.68 2.31 -9.89
C THR A 57 -4.03 0.99 -9.54
N LEU A 58 -3.63 0.23 -10.57
CA LEU A 58 -2.82 -0.98 -10.39
C LEU A 58 -1.39 -0.57 -10.05
N LEU A 59 -0.99 -0.77 -8.80
CA LEU A 59 0.35 -0.43 -8.33
C LEU A 59 1.33 -1.55 -8.64
N ILE A 60 1.00 -2.77 -8.23
CA ILE A 60 1.83 -3.97 -8.41
C ILE A 60 0.97 -5.07 -9.01
N GLU A 61 1.47 -5.74 -10.04
CA GLU A 61 0.81 -6.89 -10.67
C GLU A 61 1.75 -8.07 -10.64
N LYS A 62 1.38 -9.13 -9.92
CA LYS A 62 2.20 -10.34 -9.76
C LYS A 62 3.67 -10.04 -9.45
N GLY A 63 3.90 -9.15 -8.48
CA GLY A 63 5.21 -8.70 -8.04
C GLY A 63 5.89 -7.67 -8.93
N VAL A 64 5.33 -7.34 -10.10
CA VAL A 64 5.88 -6.34 -11.04
C VAL A 64 5.29 -4.97 -10.78
N LEU A 65 6.15 -3.95 -10.64
CA LEU A 65 5.71 -2.56 -10.47
C LEU A 65 5.08 -2.03 -11.76
N LYS A 66 3.82 -1.60 -11.69
CA LYS A 66 3.07 -1.11 -12.86
C LYS A 66 2.95 0.40 -12.89
N ASN A 67 2.56 1.02 -11.78
CA ASN A 67 2.28 2.45 -11.73
C ASN A 67 2.65 3.08 -10.37
N PHE A 68 2.72 4.40 -10.40
CA PHE A 68 2.85 5.27 -9.23
C PHE A 68 1.55 6.06 -9.04
N LEU A 69 1.29 6.49 -7.81
CA LEU A 69 0.27 7.48 -7.50
C LEU A 69 0.80 8.86 -7.88
N SER A 70 0.08 9.56 -8.75
CA SER A 70 0.51 10.86 -9.29
C SER A 70 -0.58 11.91 -9.15
N ASP A 71 -0.18 13.04 -8.58
CA ASP A 71 -0.88 14.33 -8.64
C ASP A 71 -0.47 15.12 -9.89
N ARG A 72 -1.02 16.32 -10.07
CA ARG A 72 -0.71 17.20 -11.21
C ARG A 72 0.77 17.56 -11.26
N ALA A 73 1.33 17.93 -10.11
CA ALA A 73 2.71 18.38 -10.01
C ALA A 73 3.71 17.24 -10.26
N GLY A 74 3.44 16.06 -9.69
CA GLY A 74 4.11 14.79 -9.97
C GLY A 74 4.09 14.42 -11.43
N SER A 75 2.95 14.56 -12.08
CA SER A 75 2.82 14.22 -13.49
C SER A 75 3.72 15.07 -14.37
N LEU A 76 3.75 16.38 -14.12
CA LEU A 76 4.61 17.32 -14.86
C LEU A 76 6.11 17.07 -14.61
N ARG A 77 6.50 16.69 -13.40
CA ARG A 77 7.91 16.55 -13.01
C ARG A 77 8.51 15.17 -13.27
N THR A 78 7.69 14.12 -13.25
CA THR A 78 8.14 12.73 -13.38
C THR A 78 7.69 12.07 -14.69
N GLY A 79 6.75 12.69 -15.41
CA GLY A 79 6.17 12.14 -16.63
C GLY A 79 5.14 11.03 -16.39
N HIS A 80 4.87 10.64 -15.14
CA HIS A 80 3.84 9.65 -14.83
C HIS A 80 2.42 10.24 -15.01
N PRO A 81 1.46 9.52 -15.61
CA PRO A 81 0.08 10.01 -15.73
C PRO A 81 -0.58 10.24 -14.36
N ARG A 82 -1.45 11.26 -14.26
CA ARG A 82 -2.27 11.52 -13.06
C ARG A 82 -3.22 10.34 -12.77
N THR A 83 -3.49 10.10 -11.48
CA THR A 83 -4.26 8.91 -11.03
C THR A 83 -5.46 9.23 -10.13
N GLY A 84 -5.90 10.49 -10.10
CA GLY A 84 -6.98 10.93 -9.19
C GLY A 84 -6.61 10.78 -7.71
N SER A 85 -5.34 11.02 -7.38
CA SER A 85 -4.74 10.81 -6.06
C SER A 85 -4.03 12.07 -5.53
N GLY A 86 -4.31 13.25 -6.10
CA GLY A 86 -3.80 14.51 -5.60
C GLY A 86 -4.62 15.00 -4.41
N ARG A 87 -4.13 14.77 -3.18
CA ARG A 87 -4.88 15.10 -1.95
C ARG A 87 -4.17 16.14 -1.10
N ARG A 88 -4.94 16.98 -0.41
CA ARG A 88 -4.47 17.96 0.57
C ARG A 88 -5.19 17.78 1.90
N GLN A 89 -4.61 18.32 2.96
CA GLN A 89 -5.25 18.27 4.28
C GLN A 89 -6.43 19.25 4.38
N ASN A 90 -6.27 20.45 3.83
CA ASN A 90 -7.30 21.49 3.74
C ASN A 90 -6.81 22.61 2.78
N TYR A 91 -7.55 23.72 2.70
CA TYR A 91 -7.29 24.83 1.79
C TYR A 91 -5.93 25.54 2.01
N THR A 92 -5.31 25.44 3.18
CA THR A 92 -4.01 26.09 3.46
C THR A 92 -2.81 25.25 3.02
N TYR A 93 -3.02 24.01 2.58
CA TYR A 93 -1.97 23.10 2.14
C TYR A 93 -2.05 22.82 0.63
N ALA A 94 -0.89 22.66 0.00
CA ALA A 94 -0.80 22.16 -1.37
C ALA A 94 -1.23 20.69 -1.43
N ALA A 95 -1.81 20.28 -2.57
CA ALA A 95 -2.04 18.87 -2.87
C ALA A 95 -0.70 18.16 -3.11
N ALA A 96 -0.67 16.87 -2.81
CA ALA A 96 0.41 15.96 -3.13
C ALA A 96 -0.15 14.60 -3.55
N SER A 97 0.63 13.80 -4.26
CA SER A 97 0.31 12.40 -4.54
C SER A 97 0.12 11.62 -3.23
N ARG A 98 -1.09 11.10 -2.96
CA ARG A 98 -1.44 10.42 -1.71
C ARG A 98 -2.34 9.21 -1.91
N MET A 99 -2.12 8.18 -1.10
CA MET A 99 -3.00 6.99 -1.01
C MET A 99 -4.47 7.33 -0.69
N ARG A 100 -5.35 6.40 -1.09
CA ARG A 100 -6.79 6.35 -0.79
C ARG A 100 -7.09 5.05 -0.04
N ASN A 101 -7.71 4.07 -0.70
CA ASN A 101 -7.83 2.71 -0.19
C ASN A 101 -6.78 1.82 -0.87
N THR A 102 -5.66 1.57 -0.19
CA THR A 102 -4.59 0.70 -0.70
C THR A 102 -4.71 -0.70 -0.12
N TYR A 103 -4.75 -1.73 -0.97
CA TYR A 103 -4.95 -3.11 -0.55
C TYR A 103 -4.24 -4.11 -1.45
N ILE A 104 -4.08 -5.33 -0.93
CA ILE A 104 -3.56 -6.50 -1.66
C ILE A 104 -4.76 -7.28 -2.21
N ALA A 105 -4.71 -7.66 -3.48
CA ALA A 105 -5.74 -8.48 -4.11
C ALA A 105 -5.82 -9.87 -3.44
N PRO A 106 -7.01 -10.51 -3.41
CA PRO A 106 -7.12 -11.88 -2.93
C PRO A 106 -6.22 -12.82 -3.75
N GLY A 107 -5.62 -13.79 -3.06
CA GLY A 107 -4.87 -14.89 -3.67
C GLY A 107 -5.68 -16.17 -3.71
N ASP A 108 -5.01 -17.29 -3.99
CA ASP A 108 -5.65 -18.59 -4.18
C ASP A 108 -5.79 -19.41 -2.88
N TYR A 109 -5.18 -18.95 -1.78
CA TYR A 109 -5.13 -19.68 -0.50
C TYR A 109 -6.15 -19.14 0.49
N THR A 110 -6.77 -20.05 1.25
CA THR A 110 -7.59 -19.69 2.40
C THR A 110 -6.70 -19.39 3.62
N THR A 111 -7.26 -18.72 4.62
CA THR A 111 -6.57 -18.48 5.89
C THR A 111 -6.16 -19.79 6.57
N GLN A 112 -6.96 -20.85 6.41
CA GLN A 112 -6.70 -22.18 6.95
C GLN A 112 -5.50 -22.83 6.25
N ASP A 113 -5.38 -22.70 4.93
CA ASP A 113 -4.21 -23.19 4.18
C ASP A 113 -2.93 -22.50 4.64
N ILE A 114 -3.00 -21.17 4.84
CA ILE A 114 -1.87 -20.39 5.34
C ILE A 114 -1.46 -20.87 6.73
N PHE A 115 -2.41 -21.04 7.65
CA PHE A 115 -2.09 -21.56 8.98
C PHE A 115 -1.50 -22.96 8.91
N ALA A 116 -2.11 -23.88 8.17
CA ALA A 116 -1.65 -25.26 8.03
C ALA A 116 -0.21 -25.38 7.51
N SER A 117 0.27 -24.39 6.75
CA SER A 117 1.65 -24.34 6.24
C SER A 117 2.72 -23.95 7.28
N ILE A 118 2.33 -23.59 8.52
CA ILE A 118 3.21 -23.01 9.53
C ILE A 118 3.40 -23.98 10.70
N ASP A 119 4.62 -24.53 10.84
CA ASP A 119 4.99 -25.38 11.98
C ASP A 119 5.08 -24.58 13.29
N LYS A 120 5.72 -23.41 13.24
CA LYS A 120 5.80 -22.48 14.37
C LYS A 120 5.93 -21.04 13.89
N GLY A 121 5.01 -20.16 14.29
CA GLY A 121 4.98 -18.77 13.83
C GLY A 121 4.12 -17.86 14.68
N ILE A 122 3.97 -16.61 14.25
CA ILE A 122 3.13 -15.61 14.93
C ILE A 122 2.02 -15.19 13.96
N TYR A 123 0.77 -15.34 14.40
CA TYR A 123 -0.38 -14.75 13.74
C TYR A 123 -0.65 -13.37 14.33
N CYS A 124 -0.29 -12.31 13.61
CA CYS A 124 -0.71 -10.96 13.96
C CYS A 124 -2.09 -10.70 13.35
N LYS A 125 -3.12 -10.65 14.19
CA LYS A 125 -4.51 -10.44 13.76
C LYS A 125 -4.86 -8.96 13.66
N LYS A 126 -4.25 -8.13 14.50
CA LYS A 126 -4.44 -6.68 14.48
C LYS A 126 -3.12 -5.96 14.68
N MET A 127 -2.77 -5.13 13.72
CA MET A 127 -1.63 -4.21 13.81
C MET A 127 -2.05 -2.93 14.55
N GLY A 128 -1.12 -2.37 15.32
CA GLY A 128 -1.20 -1.01 15.83
C GLY A 128 -0.60 0.00 14.85
N GLY A 129 -0.19 1.16 15.36
CA GLY A 129 0.52 2.17 14.57
C GLY A 129 1.90 1.70 14.10
N GLY A 130 2.47 2.38 13.10
CA GLY A 130 3.81 2.08 12.60
C GLY A 130 4.44 3.23 11.82
N SER A 131 5.70 3.04 11.47
CA SER A 131 6.50 4.03 10.74
C SER A 131 7.35 3.36 9.67
N VAL A 132 7.65 4.12 8.62
CA VAL A 132 8.53 3.69 7.52
C VAL A 132 9.65 4.71 7.35
N GLY A 133 10.89 4.23 7.38
CA GLY A 133 12.08 5.02 7.08
C GLY A 133 12.34 5.11 5.59
N ALA A 134 13.17 6.08 5.19
CA ALA A 134 13.53 6.33 3.79
C ALA A 134 14.26 5.15 3.12
N THR A 135 14.93 4.30 3.90
CA THR A 135 15.65 3.11 3.42
C THR A 135 14.74 1.89 3.21
N GLY A 136 13.42 2.05 3.41
CA GLY A 136 12.46 0.96 3.32
C GLY A 136 12.36 0.08 4.56
N GLN A 137 13.12 0.38 5.62
CA GLN A 137 12.91 -0.22 6.94
C GLN A 137 11.59 0.28 7.52
N PHE A 138 10.78 -0.63 8.07
CA PHE A 138 9.50 -0.29 8.67
C PHE A 138 9.32 -1.03 10.00
N ASN A 139 8.55 -0.42 10.89
CA ASN A 139 8.08 -1.04 12.12
C ASN A 139 6.57 -0.87 12.22
N PHE A 140 5.94 -1.82 12.91
CA PHE A 140 4.54 -1.74 13.28
C PHE A 140 4.38 -2.37 14.66
N GLY A 141 3.59 -1.74 15.51
CA GLY A 141 3.13 -2.34 16.76
C GLY A 141 2.11 -3.45 16.49
N VAL A 142 1.95 -4.33 17.47
CA VAL A 142 0.97 -5.43 17.42
C VAL A 142 -0.07 -5.19 18.52
N ASP A 143 -1.34 -5.04 18.14
CA ASP A 143 -2.44 -4.88 19.10
C ASP A 143 -2.99 -6.24 19.54
N GLU A 144 -3.02 -7.22 18.63
CA GLU A 144 -3.57 -8.56 18.86
C GLU A 144 -2.75 -9.59 18.07
N ALA A 145 -2.12 -10.54 18.77
CA ALA A 145 -1.39 -11.64 18.15
C ALA A 145 -1.53 -12.96 18.91
N TYR A 146 -1.27 -14.04 18.19
CA TYR A 146 -1.32 -15.41 18.67
C TYR A 146 -0.14 -16.20 18.16
N LEU A 147 0.25 -17.24 18.90
CA LEU A 147 1.20 -18.24 18.43
C LEU A 147 0.50 -19.20 17.46
N ILE A 148 1.22 -19.61 16.42
CA ILE A 148 0.85 -20.72 15.55
C ILE A 148 1.77 -21.89 15.88
N GLU A 149 1.21 -23.06 16.16
CA GLU A 149 1.95 -24.31 16.41
C GLU A 149 1.31 -25.46 15.65
N ASN A 150 2.09 -26.16 14.84
CA ASN A 150 1.66 -27.28 13.99
C ASN A 150 0.38 -26.96 13.20
N GLY A 151 0.39 -25.79 12.56
CA GLY A 151 -0.70 -25.31 11.74
C GLY A 151 -1.94 -24.78 12.47
N LYS A 152 -1.89 -24.62 13.80
CA LYS A 152 -3.03 -24.18 14.61
C LYS A 152 -2.71 -22.92 15.40
N VAL A 153 -3.66 -22.00 15.47
CA VAL A 153 -3.62 -20.84 16.35
C VAL A 153 -3.80 -21.31 17.79
N THR A 154 -2.85 -21.00 18.67
CA THR A 154 -2.82 -21.49 20.06
C THR A 154 -2.98 -20.35 21.07
N LYS A 155 -1.88 -19.85 21.62
CA LYS A 155 -1.86 -18.94 22.77
C LYS A 155 -1.81 -17.49 22.32
N PRO A 156 -2.50 -16.56 23.01
CA PRO A 156 -2.31 -15.13 22.76
C PRO A 156 -0.89 -14.71 23.14
N LEU A 157 -0.35 -13.74 22.42
CA LEU A 157 0.96 -13.13 22.65
C LEU A 157 0.78 -11.68 23.09
N LYS A 158 1.77 -11.16 23.82
CA LYS A 158 1.87 -9.72 24.11
C LYS A 158 2.46 -9.00 22.91
N GLY A 159 1.89 -7.84 22.58
CA GLY A 159 2.42 -6.89 21.60
C GLY A 159 3.53 -6.02 22.14
#